data_AF-A0A3M2EHM7-F1
#
_entry.id   AF-A0A3M2EHM7-F1
#
_cell.length_a   1.000
_cell.length_b   1.000
_cell.length_c   1.000
_cell.angle_alpha   90.00
_cell.angle_beta   90.00
_cell.angle_gamma   90.00
#
_symmetry.space_group_name_H-M   'P 1'
#
loop_
_entity.id
_entity.type
_entity.pdbx_description
1 polymer ?
#
loop_
_entity_poly.entity_id
_entity_poly.type
_entity_poly.pdbx_seq_one_letter_code
_entity_poly.pdbx_strand_id
1 'polypeptide(L)'
;MAPKFVVSDFVSVSELDTEAVLMDMKQGRYYGLNEVGMQVYALLKEPRSVGEVVDALLDKYEVSREVLTEDVSRLLAELQERGLIREVDPA
;
A
#
# COMPACT_ATOMS: atom_id res chain seq x y z
N MET A 1 16.50 1.72 -12.34
CA MET A 1 15.72 2.33 -11.23
C MET A 1 14.73 1.30 -10.74
N ALA A 2 14.41 1.26 -9.44
CA ALA A 2 13.39 0.34 -8.93
C ALA A 2 11.99 0.83 -9.34
N PRO A 3 11.03 -0.08 -9.62
CA PRO A 3 9.66 0.31 -9.92
C PRO A 3 9.05 1.02 -8.72
N LYS A 4 8.21 2.02 -9.00
CA LYS A 4 7.47 2.77 -8.00
C LYS A 4 5.99 2.45 -8.10
N PHE A 5 5.30 2.52 -6.98
CA PHE A 5 3.88 2.26 -6.87
C PHE A 5 3.18 3.49 -6.32
N VAL A 6 1.95 3.72 -6.78
CA VAL A 6 1.07 4.78 -6.30
C VAL A 6 -0.36 4.25 -6.21
N VAL A 7 -1.14 4.78 -5.27
CA VAL A 7 -2.57 4.49 -5.15
C VAL A 7 -3.28 4.82 -6.47
N SER A 8 -4.21 3.95 -6.86
CA SER A 8 -5.05 4.14 -8.04
C SER A 8 -6.03 5.29 -7.84
N ASP A 9 -6.29 6.08 -8.89
CA ASP A 9 -7.15 7.27 -8.82
C ASP A 9 -8.63 6.95 -8.47
N PHE A 10 -9.01 5.68 -8.56
CA PHE A 10 -10.34 5.18 -8.24
C PHE A 10 -10.45 4.59 -6.83
N VAL A 11 -9.39 4.69 -6.02
CA VAL A 11 -9.36 4.17 -4.65
C VAL A 11 -9.37 5.31 -3.65
N SER A 12 -10.39 5.32 -2.80
CA SER A 12 -10.50 6.23 -1.67
C SER A 12 -10.51 5.47 -0.36
N VAL A 13 -9.91 6.03 0.69
CA VAL A 13 -10.08 5.52 2.05
C VAL A 13 -11.27 6.20 2.71
N SER A 14 -12.07 5.45 3.46
CA SER A 14 -13.10 5.98 4.34
C SER A 14 -12.92 5.38 5.73
N GLU A 15 -12.89 6.23 6.73
CA GLU A 15 -12.90 5.82 8.13
C GLU A 15 -14.36 5.55 8.50
N LEU A 16 -14.72 4.27 8.62
CA LEU A 16 -16.03 3.86 9.10
C LEU A 16 -15.89 3.48 10.57
N ASP A 17 -16.38 4.33 11.47
CA ASP A 17 -16.53 4.21 12.94
C ASP A 17 -15.39 3.55 13.75
N THR A 18 -14.91 2.37 13.38
CA THR A 18 -13.87 1.59 14.06
C THR A 18 -12.76 1.06 13.14
N GLU A 19 -12.91 1.11 11.81
CA GLU A 19 -11.93 0.58 10.86
C GLU A 19 -11.79 1.44 9.60
N ALA A 20 -10.59 1.47 9.04
CA ALA A 20 -10.35 2.14 7.76
C ALA A 20 -10.58 1.16 6.61
N VAL A 21 -11.49 1.53 5.71
CA VAL A 21 -11.81 0.74 4.53
C VAL A 21 -11.35 1.46 3.26
N LEU A 22 -10.70 0.71 2.36
CA LEU A 22 -10.50 1.14 0.99
C LEU A 22 -11.75 0.82 0.17
N MET A 23 -12.26 1.84 -0.51
CA MET A 23 -13.32 1.71 -1.47
C MET A 23 -12.73 1.78 -2.88
N ASP A 24 -12.84 0.67 -3.62
CA ASP A 24 -12.63 0.66 -5.07
C ASP A 24 -13.91 1.13 -5.75
N MET A 25 -13.89 2.38 -6.22
CA MET A 25 -15.03 3.01 -6.89
C MET A 25 -15.33 2.37 -8.25
N LYS A 26 -14.38 1.66 -8.86
CA LYS A 26 -14.54 1.02 -10.17
C LYS A 26 -15.26 -0.32 -10.04
N GLN A 27 -14.96 -1.09 -9.01
CA GLN A 27 -15.55 -2.41 -8.79
C GLN A 27 -16.68 -2.42 -7.75
N GLY A 28 -16.88 -1.32 -7.00
CA GLY A 28 -17.84 -1.24 -5.90
C GLY A 28 -17.47 -2.16 -4.74
N ARG A 29 -16.18 -2.45 -4.54
CA ARG A 29 -15.66 -3.36 -3.52
C ARG A 29 -15.05 -2.59 -2.36
N TYR A 30 -15.21 -3.15 -1.16
CA TYR A 30 -14.61 -2.64 0.07
C TYR A 30 -13.54 -3.60 0.54
N TYR A 31 -12.39 -3.05 0.92
CA TYR A 31 -11.28 -3.80 1.50
C TYR A 31 -10.96 -3.21 2.87
N GLY A 32 -11.05 -4.04 3.91
CA GLY A 32 -10.54 -3.65 5.24
C GLY A 32 -9.02 -3.63 5.21
N LEU A 33 -8.43 -2.56 5.73
CA LEU A 33 -7.00 -2.49 6.00
C LEU A 33 -6.74 -2.61 7.49
N ASN A 34 -5.75 -3.42 7.85
CA ASN A 34 -5.17 -3.35 9.18
C ASN A 34 -4.23 -2.13 9.29
N GLU A 35 -3.67 -1.91 10.48
CA GLU A 35 -2.78 -0.76 10.72
C GLU A 35 -1.61 -0.69 9.73
N VAL A 36 -0.97 -1.82 9.43
CA VAL A 36 0.14 -1.91 8.45
C VAL A 36 -0.33 -1.50 7.05
N GLY A 37 -1.46 -2.05 6.61
CA GLY A 37 -2.07 -1.73 5.33
C GLY A 37 -2.40 -0.24 5.20
N MET A 38 -2.85 0.39 6.29
CA MET A 38 -3.10 1.83 6.35
C MET A 38 -1.82 2.67 6.23
N GLN A 39 -0.74 2.25 6.89
CA GLN A 39 0.56 2.91 6.74
C GLN A 39 1.08 2.81 5.31
N VAL A 40 1.01 1.62 4.70
CA VAL A 40 1.40 1.39 3.30
C VAL A 40 0.56 2.26 2.36
N TYR A 41 -0.77 2.27 2.52
CA TYR A 41 -1.65 3.12 1.72
C TYR A 41 -1.27 4.60 1.83
N ALA A 42 -1.03 5.10 3.06
CA ALA A 42 -0.64 6.49 3.29
C ALA A 42 0.69 6.84 2.61
N LEU A 43 1.67 5.94 2.63
CA LEU A 43 2.98 6.13 1.97
C LEU A 43 2.86 6.14 0.43
N LEU A 44 1.96 5.34 -0.12
CA LEU A 44 1.72 5.21 -1.56
C LEU A 44 0.79 6.28 -2.14
N LYS A 45 0.36 7.27 -1.35
CA LYS A 45 -0.27 8.49 -1.89
C LYS A 45 0.67 9.25 -2.83
N GLU A 46 1.98 9.02 -2.68
CA GLU A 46 3.02 9.48 -3.60
C GLU A 46 3.77 8.26 -4.18
N PRO A 47 4.34 8.36 -5.40
CA PRO A 47 5.14 7.28 -5.98
C PRO A 47 6.32 6.84 -5.11
N ARG A 48 6.24 5.63 -4.56
CA ARG A 48 7.31 5.02 -3.76
C ARG A 48 7.62 3.59 -4.19
N SER A 49 8.90 3.24 -4.10
CA SER A 49 9.41 1.89 -4.32
C SER A 49 9.22 1.03 -3.07
N VAL A 50 9.29 -0.30 -3.24
CA VAL A 50 9.27 -1.26 -2.11
C VAL A 50 10.27 -0.86 -1.03
N GLY A 51 11.50 -0.51 -1.42
CA GLY A 51 12.56 -0.12 -0.48
C GLY A 51 12.19 1.14 0.31
N GLU A 52 11.67 2.17 -0.36
CA GLU A 52 11.22 3.41 0.32
C GLU A 52 10.08 3.15 1.31
N VAL A 53 9.17 2.22 1.01
CA VAL A 53 8.10 1.81 1.91
C VAL A 53 8.66 1.03 3.10
N VAL A 54 9.50 0.03 2.85
CA VAL A 54 10.15 -0.78 3.88
C VAL A 54 10.95 0.09 4.85
N ASP A 55 11.77 1.00 4.34
CA ASP A 55 12.60 1.87 5.17
C ASP A 55 11.74 2.80 6.05
N ALA A 56 10.57 3.26 5.55
CA ALA A 56 9.64 4.08 6.33
C ALA A 56 8.86 3.29 7.41
N LEU A 57 8.74 1.97 7.26
CA LEU A 57 8.04 1.10 8.20
C LEU A 57 9.00 0.42 9.19
N LEU A 58 10.29 0.31 8.86
CA LEU A 58 11.30 -0.34 9.70
C LEU A 58 11.39 0.26 11.11
N ASP A 59 11.27 1.58 11.22
CA ASP A 59 11.32 2.29 12.50
C ASP A 59 10.05 2.08 13.34
N LYS A 60 8.95 1.60 12.73
CA LYS A 60 7.65 1.44 13.38
C LYS A 60 7.38 0.00 13.83
N TYR A 61 8.09 -0.98 13.26
CA TYR A 61 7.86 -2.39 13.53
C TYR A 61 9.16 -3.07 13.97
N GLU A 62 9.10 -3.82 15.06
CA GLU A 62 10.25 -4.54 15.63
C GLU A 62 10.48 -5.88 14.88
N VAL A 63 10.73 -5.78 13.57
CA VAL A 63 10.97 -6.92 12.67
C VAL A 63 12.24 -6.70 11.85
N SER A 64 12.80 -7.77 11.28
CA SER A 64 13.96 -7.64 10.39
C SER A 64 13.56 -7.01 9.06
N ARG A 65 14.51 -6.34 8.41
CA ARG A 65 14.31 -5.73 7.09
C ARG A 65 13.91 -6.75 6.05
N GLU A 66 14.46 -7.95 6.09
CA GLU A 66 14.17 -9.04 5.16
C GLU A 66 12.71 -9.48 5.27
N VAL A 67 12.24 -9.72 6.50
CA VAL A 67 10.84 -10.11 6.77
C VAL A 67 9.90 -9.01 6.30
N LEU A 68 10.16 -7.76 6.69
CA LEU A 68 9.32 -6.62 6.30
C LEU A 68 9.31 -6.41 4.79
N THR A 69 10.43 -6.65 4.10
CA THR A 69 10.51 -6.56 2.64
C THR A 69 9.65 -7.61 1.98
N GLU A 70 9.66 -8.86 2.46
CA GLU A 70 8.83 -9.93 1.91
C GLU A 70 7.35 -9.62 2.10
N ASP A 71 6.96 -9.20 3.31
CA ASP A 71 5.57 -8.90 3.66
C ASP A 71 5.04 -7.70 2.86
N VAL A 72 5.81 -6.61 2.77
CA VAL A 72 5.46 -5.44 1.96
C VAL A 72 5.38 -5.82 0.48
N SER A 73 6.32 -6.60 -0.04
CA SER A 73 6.30 -7.02 -1.45
C SER A 73 5.05 -7.85 -1.78
N ARG A 74 4.67 -8.77 -0.89
CA ARG A 74 3.46 -9.58 -1.03
C ARG A 74 2.20 -8.71 -1.00
N LEU A 75 2.12 -7.78 -0.05
CA LEU A 75 1.00 -6.85 0.05
C LEU A 75 0.86 -5.98 -1.21
N LEU A 76 1.95 -5.42 -1.71
CA LEU A 76 1.91 -4.60 -2.94
C LEU A 76 1.45 -5.41 -4.15
N ALA A 77 1.92 -6.67 -4.29
CA ALA A 77 1.47 -7.55 -5.36
C ALA A 77 -0.05 -7.80 -5.28
N GLU A 78 -0.59 -8.10 -4.08
CA GLU A 78 -2.03 -8.29 -3.90
C GLU A 78 -2.85 -7.03 -4.21
N LEU A 79 -2.37 -5.86 -3.79
CA LEU A 79 -3.02 -4.57 -4.08
C LEU A 79 -2.99 -4.27 -5.59
N GLN A 80 -1.89 -4.59 -6.27
CA GLN A 80 -1.74 -4.39 -7.71
C GLN A 80 -2.64 -5.34 -8.50
N GLU A 81 -2.70 -6.62 -8.15
CA GLU A 81 -3.60 -7.61 -8.75
C GLU A 81 -5.07 -7.21 -8.61
N ARG A 82 -5.43 -6.56 -7.50
CA ARG A 82 -6.78 -6.03 -7.24
C ARG A 82 -7.05 -4.69 -7.93
N GLY A 83 -6.05 -4.09 -8.56
CA GLY A 83 -6.15 -2.78 -9.24
C GLY A 83 -6.21 -1.59 -8.29
N LEU A 84 -5.83 -1.78 -7.02
CA LEU A 84 -5.90 -0.75 -5.99
C LEU A 84 -4.71 0.21 -6.01
N ILE A 85 -3.58 -0.28 -6.49
CA ILE A 85 -2.37 0.51 -6.77
C ILE A 85 -1.96 0.27 -8.22
N ARG A 86 -1.14 1.17 -8.75
CA ARG A 86 -0.54 1.05 -10.08
C ARG A 86 0.96 1.28 -10.00
N GLU A 87 1.69 0.54 -10.83
CA GLU A 87 3.10 0.80 -11.06
C GLU A 87 3.26 2.06 -11.91
N VAL A 88 4.29 2.85 -11.60
CA VAL A 88 4.68 4.03 -12.37
C VAL A 88 6.15 3.93 -12.72
N ASP A 89 6.44 4.17 -14.00
CA ASP A 89 7.81 4.23 -14.46
C ASP A 89 8.52 5.42 -13.81
N PRO A 90 9.72 5.22 -13.25
CA PRO A 90 10.53 6.32 -12.78
C PRO A 90 11.00 7.12 -14.02
N ALA A 91 10.45 8.32 -14.18
CA ALA A 91 10.86 9.29 -15.21
C ALA A 91 12.32 9.73 -15.04
#